data_AF-A0A937MVB6-F1
#
_entry.id   AF-A0A937MVB6-F1
#
_cell.length_a   1.000
_cell.length_b   1.000
_cell.length_c   1.000
_cell.angle_alpha   90.00
_cell.angle_beta   90.00
_cell.angle_gamma   90.00
#
_symmetry.space_group_name_H-M   'P 1'
#
loop_
_entity.id
_entity.type
_entity.pdbx_description
1 polymer ?
#
loop_
_entity_poly.entity_id
_entity_poly.type
_entity_poly.pdbx_seq_one_letter_code
_entity_poly.pdbx_strand_id
1 'polypeptide(L)'
;MTRVTKISTSLIMFSLFSILYLATVVHAQPINPNCDDIEKKMMSDNIQVKKIQRQMTNAIGNVYGEANGHDQQEQKSKNHQRIDKHNRHVNILIHNLGRRVENMKELLVDAKQQGNNCQEMVRKISGKVNAMQDIHAEMERSLSDPSTSARELQDLNKNLKQQANETSSEL
;
A
#
# COMPACT_ATOMS: atom_id res chain seq x y z
N MET A 1 11.23 73.28 -0.63
CA MET A 1 12.02 72.41 0.26
C MET A 1 11.83 70.95 -0.15
N THR A 2 12.76 70.39 -0.89
CA THR A 2 12.75 68.98 -1.31
C THR A 2 13.52 68.16 -0.27
N ARG A 3 12.81 67.34 0.51
CA ARG A 3 13.43 66.40 1.46
C ARG A 3 14.02 65.23 0.67
N VAL A 4 15.34 65.20 0.55
CA VAL A 4 16.06 64.04 0.03
C VAL A 4 16.19 63.04 1.18
N THR A 5 15.42 61.95 1.12
CA THR A 5 15.55 60.81 2.03
C THR A 5 16.89 60.12 1.78
N LYS A 6 17.82 60.26 2.72
CA LYS A 6 19.12 59.56 2.67
C LYS A 6 18.89 58.08 2.94
N ILE A 7 18.73 57.30 1.89
CA ILE A 7 18.67 55.84 1.98
C ILE A 7 20.07 55.35 2.31
N SER A 8 20.23 54.71 3.47
CA SER A 8 21.52 54.17 3.92
C SER A 8 21.97 53.07 2.96
N THR A 9 23.11 53.27 2.31
CA THR A 9 23.75 52.30 1.41
C THR A 9 24.04 50.97 2.11
N SER A 10 24.29 51.00 3.43
CA SER A 10 24.44 49.80 4.26
C SER A 10 23.17 48.94 4.29
N LEU A 11 21.98 49.57 4.33
CA LEU A 11 20.70 48.87 4.34
C LEU A 11 20.41 48.18 2.99
N ILE A 12 20.79 48.83 1.89
CA ILE A 12 20.67 48.27 0.54
C ILE A 12 21.58 47.04 0.39
N MET A 13 22.84 47.15 0.83
CA MET A 13 23.79 46.03 0.76
C MET A 13 23.35 44.85 1.63
N PHE A 14 22.85 45.10 2.84
CA PHE A 14 22.30 44.05 3.71
C PHE A 14 21.13 43.32 3.05
N SER A 15 20.22 44.08 2.44
CA SER A 15 19.04 43.51 1.75
C SER A 15 19.44 42.65 0.55
N LEU A 16 20.42 43.10 -0.25
CA LEU A 16 20.94 42.33 -1.38
C LEU A 16 21.63 41.04 -0.94
N PHE A 17 22.41 41.10 0.16
CA PHE A 17 23.01 39.90 0.75
C PHE A 17 21.97 38.93 1.29
N SER A 18 20.89 39.40 1.92
CA SER A 18 19.80 38.53 2.38
C SER A 18 19.07 37.85 1.22
N ILE A 19 18.81 38.57 0.12
CA ILE A 19 18.16 38.00 -1.07
C ILE A 19 19.06 36.96 -1.75
N LEU A 20 20.36 37.25 -1.88
CA LEU A 20 21.34 36.30 -2.42
C LEU A 20 21.50 35.06 -1.54
N TYR A 21 21.52 35.23 -0.22
CA TYR A 21 21.59 34.10 0.72
C TYR A 21 20.34 33.22 0.61
N LEU A 22 19.14 33.80 0.59
CA LEU A 22 17.90 33.04 0.42
C LEU A 22 17.83 32.32 -0.93
N ALA A 23 18.33 32.94 -2.00
CA ALA A 23 18.39 32.31 -3.32
C ALA A 23 19.32 31.08 -3.36
N THR A 24 20.42 31.09 -2.60
CA THR A 24 21.32 29.92 -2.53
C THR A 24 20.79 28.81 -1.63
N VAL A 25 20.06 29.12 -0.55
CA VAL A 25 19.46 28.08 0.30
C VAL A 25 18.30 27.36 -0.41
N VAL A 26 17.59 28.04 -1.32
CA VAL A 26 16.48 27.45 -2.10
C VAL A 26 16.97 26.46 -3.18
N HIS A 27 18.25 26.49 -3.57
CA HIS A 27 18.80 25.60 -4.62
C HIS A 27 19.68 24.46 -4.08
N ALA A 28 19.94 24.41 -2.78
CA ALA A 28 20.55 23.25 -2.13
C ALA A 28 19.45 22.26 -1.69
N GLN A 29 18.64 21.75 -2.64
CA GLN A 29 17.94 20.50 -2.38
C GLN A 29 18.98 19.39 -2.39
N PRO A 30 19.16 18.64 -1.28
CA PRO A 30 20.05 17.50 -1.30
C PRO A 30 19.54 16.51 -2.34
N ILE A 31 20.40 16.17 -3.31
CA ILE A 31 20.22 15.01 -4.18
C ILE A 31 20.25 13.79 -3.26
N ASN A 32 19.08 13.35 -2.80
CA ASN A 32 18.98 12.27 -1.82
C ASN A 32 18.63 10.95 -2.53
N PRO A 33 19.47 9.90 -2.47
CA PRO A 33 19.23 8.58 -3.08
C PRO A 33 18.08 7.77 -2.42
N ASN A 34 17.09 8.45 -1.84
CA ASN A 34 16.09 7.84 -0.97
C ASN A 34 14.91 7.19 -1.73
N CYS A 35 14.62 7.60 -2.96
CA CYS A 35 13.55 6.99 -3.76
C CYS A 35 13.86 5.51 -4.05
N ASP A 36 15.08 5.19 -4.50
CA ASP A 36 15.47 3.81 -4.81
C ASP A 36 15.37 2.87 -3.61
N ASP A 37 15.67 3.35 -2.39
CA ASP A 37 15.52 2.57 -1.16
C ASP A 37 14.04 2.33 -0.82
N ILE A 38 13.22 3.38 -0.94
CA ILE A 38 11.76 3.29 -0.76
C ILE A 38 11.16 2.31 -1.77
N GLU A 39 11.59 2.38 -3.04
CA GLU A 39 11.13 1.48 -4.09
C GLU A 39 11.46 0.02 -3.77
N LYS A 40 12.70 -0.25 -3.34
CA LYS A 40 13.14 -1.59 -2.94
C LYS A 40 12.31 -2.12 -1.77
N LYS A 41 12.03 -1.28 -0.77
CA LYS A 41 11.19 -1.65 0.38
C LYS A 41 9.75 -1.93 -0.06
N MET A 42 9.17 -1.08 -0.91
CA MET A 42 7.84 -1.29 -1.49
C MET A 42 7.75 -2.58 -2.30
N MET A 43 8.77 -2.89 -3.10
CA MET A 43 8.80 -4.11 -3.91
C MET A 43 8.90 -5.36 -3.02
N SER A 44 9.70 -5.30 -1.96
CA SER A 44 9.78 -6.36 -0.95
C SER A 44 8.43 -6.60 -0.26
N ASP A 45 7.76 -5.53 0.19
CA ASP A 45 6.44 -5.65 0.82
C ASP A 45 5.40 -6.18 -0.17
N ASN A 46 5.42 -5.74 -1.43
CA ASN A 46 4.53 -6.25 -2.48
C ASN A 46 4.71 -7.77 -2.71
N ILE A 47 5.95 -8.27 -2.72
CA ILE A 47 6.22 -9.72 -2.82
C ILE A 47 5.61 -10.47 -1.64
N GLN A 48 5.74 -9.93 -0.43
CA GLN A 48 5.16 -10.54 0.77
C GLN A 48 3.63 -10.51 0.74
N VAL A 49 3.02 -9.41 0.27
CA VAL A 49 1.56 -9.34 0.10
C VAL A 49 1.08 -10.39 -0.89
N LYS A 50 1.74 -10.55 -2.05
CA LYS A 50 1.39 -11.61 -3.02
C LYS A 50 1.44 -13.00 -2.40
N LYS A 51 2.45 -13.26 -1.57
CA LYS A 51 2.57 -14.54 -0.85
C LYS A 51 1.39 -14.74 0.11
N ILE A 52 1.03 -13.72 0.88
CA ILE A 52 -0.10 -13.75 1.80
C ILE A 52 -1.41 -13.96 1.04
N GLN A 53 -1.64 -13.21 -0.05
CA GLN A 53 -2.81 -13.37 -0.92
C GLN A 53 -2.93 -14.79 -1.46
N ARG A 54 -1.84 -15.40 -1.94
CA ARG A 54 -1.84 -16.79 -2.40
C ARG A 54 -2.19 -17.78 -1.27
N GLN A 55 -1.64 -17.56 -0.08
CA GLN A 55 -1.95 -18.40 1.09
C GLN A 55 -3.42 -18.28 1.48
N MET A 56 -3.98 -17.07 1.46
CA MET A 56 -5.41 -16.83 1.70
C MET A 56 -6.27 -17.51 0.63
N THR A 57 -5.90 -17.36 -0.64
CA THR A 57 -6.61 -17.99 -1.75
C THR A 57 -6.71 -19.50 -1.58
N ASN A 58 -5.61 -20.13 -1.19
CA ASN A 58 -5.57 -21.56 -0.95
C ASN A 58 -6.40 -21.94 0.28
N ALA A 59 -6.32 -21.18 1.38
CA ALA A 59 -7.10 -21.45 2.58
C ALA A 59 -8.61 -21.39 2.28
N ILE A 60 -9.07 -20.34 1.60
CA ILE A 60 -10.48 -20.16 1.21
C ILE A 60 -10.90 -21.22 0.18
N GLY A 61 -10.06 -21.48 -0.82
CA GLY A 61 -10.31 -22.49 -1.85
C GLY A 61 -10.40 -23.91 -1.29
N ASN A 62 -9.62 -24.25 -0.27
CA ASN A 62 -9.66 -25.58 0.35
C ASN A 62 -10.96 -25.83 1.13
N VAL A 63 -11.54 -24.79 1.73
CA VAL A 63 -12.76 -24.91 2.54
C VAL A 63 -14.02 -24.79 1.68
N TYR A 64 -14.02 -23.87 0.72
CA TYR A 64 -15.22 -23.55 -0.06
C TYR A 64 -15.18 -24.03 -1.50
N GLY A 65 -14.05 -24.55 -2.00
CA GLY A 65 -13.88 -25.05 -3.35
C GLY A 65 -14.14 -24.02 -4.45
N GLU A 66 -13.60 -24.26 -5.63
CA GLU A 66 -14.29 -23.79 -6.85
C GLU A 66 -15.37 -24.84 -7.12
N ALA A 67 -16.63 -24.42 -7.20
CA ALA A 67 -17.74 -25.30 -7.51
C ALA A 67 -17.66 -25.78 -8.98
N ASN A 68 -16.65 -26.59 -9.31
CA ASN A 68 -16.53 -27.29 -10.59
C ASN A 68 -17.04 -28.72 -10.41
N GLY A 69 -18.36 -28.86 -10.46
CA GLY A 69 -19.09 -30.00 -11.03
C GLY A 69 -18.95 -31.43 -10.47
N HIS A 70 -17.85 -31.85 -9.85
CA HIS A 70 -17.61 -33.28 -9.59
C HIS A 70 -17.28 -33.67 -8.13
N ASP A 71 -16.85 -32.75 -7.27
CA ASP A 71 -16.30 -33.11 -5.95
C ASP A 71 -17.14 -32.66 -4.75
N GLN A 72 -18.44 -32.41 -4.93
CA GLN A 72 -19.32 -32.02 -3.81
C GLN A 72 -19.47 -33.12 -2.76
N GLN A 73 -19.19 -34.37 -3.10
CA GLN A 73 -19.42 -35.52 -2.23
C GLN A 73 -18.18 -35.92 -1.42
N GLU A 74 -16.97 -35.68 -1.92
CA GLU A 74 -15.74 -35.98 -1.18
C GLU A 74 -15.32 -34.87 -0.19
N GLN A 75 -15.57 -33.59 -0.51
CA GLN A 75 -15.19 -32.48 0.39
C GLN A 75 -16.04 -32.41 1.67
N LYS A 76 -17.26 -32.97 1.66
CA LYS A 76 -18.11 -33.12 2.85
C LYS A 76 -17.57 -34.12 3.88
N SER A 77 -16.57 -34.95 3.54
CA SER A 77 -16.05 -36.01 4.41
C SER A 77 -14.86 -35.57 5.29
N LYS A 78 -14.23 -34.45 4.97
CA LYS A 78 -13.19 -33.85 5.81
C LYS A 78 -13.80 -32.67 6.52
N ASN A 79 -13.69 -32.68 7.84
CA ASN A 79 -14.19 -31.71 8.80
C ASN A 79 -13.55 -30.31 8.56
N HIS A 80 -13.82 -29.70 7.41
CA HIS A 80 -13.29 -28.40 7.03
C HIS A 80 -14.03 -27.36 7.85
N GLN A 81 -13.41 -26.95 8.95
CA GLN A 81 -13.89 -25.89 9.81
C GLN A 81 -14.18 -24.65 8.94
N ARG A 82 -15.42 -24.14 9.02
CA ARG A 82 -15.84 -22.91 8.35
C ARG A 82 -14.79 -21.83 8.59
N ILE A 83 -14.42 -21.11 7.54
CA ILE A 83 -13.57 -19.92 7.73
C ILE A 83 -14.48 -18.82 8.26
N ASP A 84 -14.20 -18.41 9.49
CA ASP A 84 -14.85 -17.34 10.22
C ASP A 84 -13.82 -16.64 11.12
N LYS A 85 -14.27 -15.71 11.95
CA LYS A 85 -13.44 -14.97 12.92
C LYS A 85 -12.63 -15.83 13.90
N HIS A 86 -12.90 -17.13 14.03
CA HIS A 86 -12.15 -18.03 14.90
C HIS A 86 -11.11 -18.86 14.14
N ASN A 87 -11.06 -18.74 12.82
CA ASN A 87 -10.03 -19.39 12.02
C ASN A 87 -8.66 -18.73 12.25
N ARG A 88 -7.89 -19.30 13.19
CA ARG A 88 -6.57 -18.78 13.58
C ARG A 88 -5.63 -18.60 12.39
N HIS A 89 -5.63 -19.52 11.44
CA HIS A 89 -4.72 -19.46 10.31
C HIS A 89 -5.03 -18.26 9.41
N VAL A 90 -6.29 -18.10 9.01
CA VAL A 90 -6.70 -16.99 8.14
C VAL A 90 -6.59 -15.65 8.86
N ASN A 91 -6.92 -15.59 10.15
CA ASN A 91 -6.73 -14.37 10.94
C ASN A 91 -5.27 -13.90 11.00
N ILE A 92 -4.31 -14.83 11.13
CA ILE A 92 -2.88 -14.49 11.08
C ILE A 92 -2.51 -13.92 9.71
N LEU A 93 -3.03 -14.52 8.63
CA LEU A 93 -2.79 -14.01 7.27
C LEU A 93 -3.35 -12.60 7.11
N ILE A 94 -4.57 -12.33 7.57
CA ILE A 94 -5.21 -11.00 7.51
C ILE A 94 -4.38 -9.98 8.28
N HIS A 95 -4.02 -10.30 9.53
CA HIS A 95 -3.20 -9.39 10.34
C HIS A 95 -1.85 -9.09 9.69
N ASN A 96 -1.20 -10.11 9.10
CA ASN A 96 0.05 -9.91 8.37
C ASN A 96 -0.14 -9.05 7.12
N LEU A 97 -1.27 -9.20 6.41
CA LEU A 97 -1.60 -8.35 5.27
C LEU A 97 -1.78 -6.90 5.73
N GLY A 98 -2.56 -6.66 6.79
CA GLY A 98 -2.79 -5.32 7.34
C GLY A 98 -1.49 -4.62 7.70
N ARG A 99 -0.57 -5.32 8.38
CA ARG A 99 0.76 -4.78 8.69
C ARG A 99 1.56 -4.38 7.45
N ARG A 100 1.53 -5.20 6.39
CA ARG A 100 2.24 -4.88 5.14
C ARG A 100 1.62 -3.69 4.43
N VAL A 101 0.29 -3.62 4.38
CA VAL A 101 -0.42 -2.47 3.82
C VAL A 101 -0.06 -1.19 4.57
N GLU A 102 0.00 -1.23 5.91
CA GLU A 102 0.38 -0.07 6.71
C GLU A 102 1.82 0.37 6.43
N ASN A 103 2.78 -0.56 6.42
CA ASN A 103 4.17 -0.26 6.03
C ASN A 103 4.23 0.41 4.64
N MET A 104 3.48 -0.09 3.67
CA MET A 104 3.46 0.49 2.32
C MET A 104 2.84 1.88 2.28
N LYS A 105 1.87 2.18 3.15
CA LYS A 105 1.32 3.54 3.31
C LYS A 105 2.32 4.49 3.92
N GLU A 106 3.04 4.07 4.95
CA GLU A 106 4.13 4.86 5.55
C GLU A 106 5.19 5.20 4.49
N LEU A 107 5.63 4.20 3.71
CA LEU A 107 6.56 4.40 2.60
C LEU A 107 6.00 5.37 1.52
N LEU A 108 4.68 5.35 1.25
CA LEU A 108 4.05 6.31 0.35
C LEU A 108 4.06 7.74 0.92
N VAL A 109 3.90 7.90 2.23
CA VAL A 109 4.01 9.20 2.90
C VAL A 109 5.44 9.72 2.77
N ASP A 110 6.43 8.88 3.07
CA ASP A 110 7.85 9.23 2.94
C ASP A 110 8.20 9.61 1.50
N ALA A 111 7.73 8.83 0.52
CA ALA A 111 7.95 9.09 -0.90
C ALA A 111 7.33 10.42 -1.35
N LYS A 112 6.12 10.77 -0.85
CA LYS A 112 5.47 12.06 -1.14
C LYS A 112 6.27 13.23 -0.57
N GLN A 113 6.90 13.06 0.59
CA GLN A 113 7.72 14.10 1.21
C GLN A 113 9.02 14.37 0.44
N GLN A 114 9.52 13.41 -0.35
CA GLN A 114 10.67 13.62 -1.25
C GLN A 114 10.32 14.47 -2.49
N GLY A 115 9.06 14.87 -2.65
CA GLY A 115 8.61 15.74 -3.74
C GLY A 115 8.68 15.08 -5.11
N ASN A 116 9.06 15.87 -6.12
CA ASN A 116 9.00 15.45 -7.54
C ASN A 116 9.88 14.23 -7.86
N ASN A 117 10.90 13.94 -7.04
CA ASN A 117 11.85 12.86 -7.30
C ASN A 117 11.24 11.46 -7.20
N CYS A 118 10.21 11.25 -6.36
CA CYS A 118 9.53 9.95 -6.24
C CYS A 118 8.08 9.98 -6.79
N GLN A 119 7.66 11.06 -7.46
CA GLN A 119 6.26 11.28 -7.84
C GLN A 119 5.69 10.19 -8.77
N GLU A 120 6.49 9.72 -9.73
CA GLU A 120 6.06 8.66 -10.65
C GLU A 120 5.83 7.33 -9.92
N MET A 121 6.75 6.96 -9.03
CA MET A 121 6.64 5.79 -8.17
C MET A 121 5.41 5.87 -7.27
N VAL A 122 5.21 7.00 -6.59
CA VAL A 122 4.03 7.25 -5.75
C VAL A 122 2.76 7.03 -6.57
N ARG A 123 2.68 7.55 -7.79
CA ARG A 123 1.52 7.40 -8.67
C ARG A 123 1.26 5.93 -9.02
N LYS A 124 2.30 5.18 -9.40
CA LYS A 124 2.21 3.76 -9.77
C LYS A 124 1.78 2.88 -8.58
N ILE A 125 2.25 3.19 -7.38
CA ILE A 125 2.10 2.31 -6.22
C ILE A 125 0.88 2.66 -5.35
N SER A 126 0.44 3.92 -5.34
CA SER A 126 -0.73 4.35 -4.54
C SER A 126 -1.99 3.55 -4.85
N GLY A 127 -2.28 3.31 -6.14
CA GLY A 127 -3.44 2.52 -6.54
C GLY A 127 -3.39 1.08 -6.03
N LYS A 128 -2.20 0.46 -6.06
CA LYS A 128 -1.98 -0.90 -5.56
C LYS A 128 -2.18 -0.97 -4.05
N VAL A 129 -1.62 -0.02 -3.29
CA VAL A 129 -1.78 0.03 -1.84
C VAL A 129 -3.24 0.21 -1.42
N ASN A 130 -3.99 1.07 -2.12
CA ASN A 130 -5.42 1.24 -1.86
C ASN A 130 -6.21 -0.05 -2.13
N ALA A 131 -5.95 -0.70 -3.28
CA ALA A 131 -6.61 -1.98 -3.61
C ALA A 131 -6.33 -3.07 -2.54
N MET A 132 -5.10 -3.14 -2.03
CA MET A 132 -4.75 -4.07 -0.96
C MET A 132 -5.41 -3.72 0.38
N GLN A 133 -5.57 -2.43 0.68
CA GLN A 133 -6.32 -1.98 1.85
C GLN A 133 -7.80 -2.38 1.76
N ASP A 134 -8.42 -2.22 0.60
CA ASP A 134 -9.83 -2.57 0.39
C ASP A 134 -10.05 -4.07 0.58
N ILE A 135 -9.14 -4.91 0.07
CA ILE A 135 -9.18 -6.36 0.30
C ILE A 135 -9.04 -6.68 1.79
N HIS A 136 -8.08 -6.05 2.48
CA HIS A 136 -7.89 -6.29 3.90
C HIS A 136 -9.17 -5.99 4.69
N ALA A 137 -9.79 -4.83 4.43
CA ALA A 137 -11.04 -4.43 5.06
C ALA A 137 -12.18 -5.40 4.75
N GLU A 138 -12.30 -5.82 3.48
CA GLU A 138 -13.35 -6.74 3.05
C GLU A 138 -13.20 -8.13 3.66
N MET A 139 -11.96 -8.63 3.83
CA MET A 139 -11.71 -9.88 4.54
C MET A 139 -12.03 -9.79 6.03
N GLU A 140 -11.60 -8.73 6.72
CA GLU A 140 -11.95 -8.52 8.12
C GLU A 140 -13.46 -8.48 8.32
N ARG A 141 -14.16 -7.75 7.45
CA ARG A 141 -15.62 -7.65 7.45
C ARG A 141 -16.27 -9.02 7.23
N SER A 142 -15.87 -9.71 6.17
CA SER A 142 -16.43 -11.01 5.77
C SER A 142 -16.23 -12.09 6.83
N LEU A 143 -15.09 -12.11 7.52
CA LEU A 143 -14.85 -13.10 8.57
C LEU A 143 -15.52 -12.75 9.91
N SER A 144 -15.66 -11.46 10.20
CA SER A 144 -16.30 -11.00 11.43
C SER A 144 -17.81 -11.16 11.40
N ASP A 145 -18.41 -11.05 10.22
CA ASP A 145 -19.84 -11.20 10.02
C ASP A 145 -20.25 -12.69 9.95
N PRO A 146 -21.00 -13.20 10.94
CA PRO A 146 -21.45 -14.59 10.95
C PRO A 146 -22.43 -14.90 9.81
N SER A 147 -23.04 -13.88 9.19
CA SER A 147 -23.97 -14.02 8.06
C SER A 147 -23.30 -14.14 6.70
N THR A 148 -21.98 -13.87 6.61
CA THR A 148 -21.23 -14.02 5.36
C THR A 148 -21.37 -15.43 4.80
N SER A 149 -21.90 -15.50 3.59
CA SER A 149 -22.14 -16.73 2.86
C SER A 149 -20.85 -17.30 2.27
N ALA A 150 -20.84 -18.60 2.01
CA ALA A 150 -19.75 -19.26 1.29
C ALA A 150 -19.53 -18.65 -0.10
N ARG A 151 -20.60 -18.16 -0.75
CA ARG A 151 -20.54 -17.51 -2.07
C ARG A 151 -19.78 -16.18 -2.01
N GLU A 152 -20.03 -15.36 -1.00
CA GLU A 152 -19.29 -14.09 -0.81
C GLU A 152 -17.80 -14.36 -0.56
N LEU A 153 -17.47 -15.38 0.23
CA LEU A 153 -16.07 -15.79 0.44
C LEU A 153 -15.43 -16.34 -0.83
N GLN A 154 -16.17 -17.05 -1.68
CA GLN A 154 -15.69 -17.49 -2.99
C GLN A 154 -15.46 -16.32 -3.95
N ASP A 155 -16.34 -15.32 -3.96
CA ASP A 155 -16.16 -14.13 -4.81
C ASP A 155 -14.98 -13.28 -4.33
N LEU A 156 -14.78 -13.15 -3.02
CA LEU A 156 -13.57 -12.58 -2.44
C LEU A 156 -12.31 -13.35 -2.85
N ASN A 157 -12.38 -14.69 -2.90
CA ASN A 157 -11.29 -15.54 -3.36
C ASN A 157 -10.93 -15.28 -4.84
N LYS A 158 -11.92 -15.07 -5.70
CA LYS A 158 -11.70 -14.72 -7.12
C LYS A 158 -11.01 -13.36 -7.24
N ASN A 159 -11.47 -12.36 -6.49
CA ASN A 159 -10.87 -11.03 -6.47
C ASN A 159 -9.40 -11.07 -6.01
N LEU A 160 -9.10 -11.85 -4.96
CA LEU A 160 -7.72 -12.10 -4.50
C LEU A 160 -6.84 -12.72 -5.59
N LYS A 161 -7.35 -13.73 -6.31
CA LYS A 161 -6.63 -14.37 -7.43
C LYS A 161 -6.36 -13.38 -8.57
N GLN A 162 -7.36 -12.59 -8.94
CA GLN A 162 -7.24 -11.62 -10.03
C GLN A 162 -6.18 -10.56 -9.71
N GLN A 163 -6.21 -9.97 -8.51
CA GLN A 163 -5.22 -8.96 -8.13
C GLN A 163 -3.80 -9.52 -8.01
N ALA A 164 -3.63 -10.74 -7.49
CA ALA A 164 -2.31 -11.38 -7.45
C ALA A 164 -1.71 -11.55 -8.86
N ASN A 165 -2.56 -11.75 -9.87
CA ASN A 165 -2.17 -11.91 -11.26
C ASN A 165 -1.93 -10.55 -11.95
N GLU A 166 -2.82 -9.57 -11.79
CA GLU A 166 -2.67 -8.22 -12.37
C GLU A 166 -1.42 -7.49 -11.85
N THR A 167 -1.07 -7.69 -10.58
CA THR A 167 0.12 -7.11 -9.98
C THR A 167 1.44 -7.70 -10.53
N SER A 168 1.38 -8.73 -11.38
CA SER A 168 2.54 -9.36 -12.03
C SER A 168 2.85 -8.84 -13.43
N SER A 169 1.96 -8.04 -14.02
CA SER A 169 2.14 -7.52 -15.39
C SER A 169 2.75 -6.11 -15.46
N GLU A 170 2.95 -5.44 -14.33
CA GLU A 170 3.47 -4.08 -14.26
C GLU A 170 4.46 -3.94 -13.11
N LEU A 171 5.67 -4.48 -13.33
CA LEU A 171 6.93 -3.96 -12.79
C LEU A 171 8.07 -4.37 -13.72
#